data_AF-K2MAA0-F1
#
_entry.id   AF-K2MAA0-F1
#
_cell.length_a   1.000
_cell.length_b   1.000
_cell.length_c   1.000
_cell.angle_alpha   90.00
_cell.angle_beta   90.00
_cell.angle_gamma   90.00
#
_symmetry.space_group_name_H-M   'P 1'
#
loop_
_entity.id
_entity.type
_entity.pdbx_description
1 polymer ?
#
loop_
_entity_poly.entity_id
_entity_poly.type
_entity_poly.pdbx_seq_one_letter_code
_entity_poly.pdbx_strand_id
1 'polypeptide(L)'
;MWDFSRSPDTYIKNQQLLEEIYNLRDYQILTDRSKLSSRGVNFLNDWRDFKEKHTLSPLAKEKINGALTQIRTELARWEAEERAKWRAEENVRQDTEEKTTKLEGFYKSVYDAKWHHVLGFPGDGSKMEDRMEVHEGKPPNSWTYKSEGSDFEKDDSVEQFCPPRPRLMVLTSDRGWPYSWRENKPILDCYVNCEVDRVWQIVKRGLDYFSS
;
A
#
# COMPACT_ATOMS: atom_id res chain seq x y z
N MET A 1 -38.17 52.34 -2.55
CA MET A 1 -38.72 51.05 -3.03
C MET A 1 -38.80 50.01 -1.91
N TRP A 2 -37.81 49.93 -1.01
CA TRP A 2 -37.89 49.08 0.20
C TRP A 2 -39.04 49.44 1.16
N ASP A 3 -39.45 50.70 1.22
CA ASP A 3 -40.55 51.16 2.09
C ASP A 3 -41.92 50.58 1.69
N PHE A 4 -42.15 50.41 0.38
CA PHE A 4 -43.37 49.79 -0.14
C PHE A 4 -43.49 48.32 0.28
N SER A 5 -42.40 47.55 0.23
CA SER A 5 -42.40 46.14 0.65
C SER A 5 -42.51 45.94 2.16
N ARG A 6 -42.30 46.99 2.96
CA ARG A 6 -42.43 46.95 4.43
C ARG A 6 -43.84 47.28 4.90
N SER A 7 -44.50 48.21 4.20
CA SER A 7 -45.84 48.71 4.56
C SER A 7 -46.66 49.04 3.29
N PRO A 8 -47.15 48.04 2.53
CA PRO A 8 -47.96 48.26 1.33
C PRO A 8 -49.24 49.06 1.61
N ASP A 9 -49.77 48.94 2.83
CA ASP A 9 -50.94 49.63 3.35
C ASP A 9 -50.79 51.16 3.40
N THR A 10 -49.55 51.66 3.49
CA THR A 10 -49.29 53.11 3.42
C THR A 10 -49.43 53.68 2.01
N TYR A 11 -49.42 52.81 0.97
CA TYR A 11 -49.48 53.21 -0.44
C TYR A 11 -50.74 52.74 -1.16
N ILE A 12 -51.34 51.61 -0.73
CA ILE A 12 -52.54 51.02 -1.34
C ILE A 12 -53.69 51.12 -0.36
N LYS A 13 -54.74 51.87 -0.72
CA LYS A 13 -55.96 51.98 0.10
C LYS A 13 -57.03 50.94 -0.21
N ASN A 14 -56.87 50.18 -1.29
CA ASN A 14 -57.79 49.11 -1.66
C ASN A 14 -57.49 47.85 -0.83
N GLN A 15 -58.44 47.47 0.02
CA GLN A 15 -58.31 46.36 0.96
C GLN A 15 -58.20 44.99 0.26
N GLN A 16 -58.90 44.80 -0.86
CA GLN A 16 -58.85 43.54 -1.62
C GLN A 16 -57.47 43.32 -2.27
N LEU A 17 -56.88 44.39 -2.81
CA LEU A 17 -55.53 44.36 -3.38
C LEU A 17 -54.45 44.14 -2.32
N LEU A 18 -54.64 44.68 -1.10
CA LEU A 18 -53.73 44.42 0.02
C LEU A 18 -53.75 42.96 0.45
N GLU A 19 -54.93 42.37 0.59
CA GLU A 19 -55.07 40.95 0.90
C GLU A 19 -54.42 40.08 -0.17
N GLU A 20 -54.60 40.42 -1.45
CA GLU A 20 -53.96 39.71 -2.56
C GLU A 20 -52.43 39.80 -2.48
N ILE A 21 -51.86 40.97 -2.21
CA ILE A 21 -50.41 41.17 -2.03
C ILE A 21 -49.87 40.39 -0.83
N TYR A 22 -50.56 40.39 0.31
CA TYR A 22 -50.12 39.62 1.49
C TYR A 22 -50.17 38.10 1.25
N ASN A 23 -51.08 37.64 0.37
CA ASN A 23 -51.19 36.25 -0.03
C ASN A 23 -50.20 35.85 -1.13
N LEU A 24 -49.53 36.81 -1.80
CA LEU A 24 -48.50 36.50 -2.79
C LEU A 24 -47.32 35.75 -2.15
N ARG A 25 -46.92 34.69 -2.83
CA ARG A 25 -45.84 33.80 -2.37
C ARG A 25 -44.51 34.53 -2.20
N ASP A 26 -44.19 35.41 -3.12
CA ASP A 26 -42.94 36.17 -3.11
C ASP A 26 -42.93 37.23 -2.00
N TYR A 27 -44.08 37.85 -1.70
CA TYR A 27 -44.20 38.81 -0.61
C TYR A 27 -44.00 38.14 0.76
N GLN A 28 -44.56 36.94 0.96
CA GLN A 28 -44.34 36.16 2.19
C GLN A 28 -42.87 35.78 2.37
N ILE A 29 -42.18 35.37 1.31
CA ILE A 29 -40.75 35.04 1.37
C ILE A 29 -39.90 36.27 1.70
N LEU A 30 -40.19 37.43 1.07
CA LEU A 30 -39.46 38.67 1.30
C LEU A 30 -39.64 39.21 2.73
N THR A 31 -40.86 39.16 3.24
CA THR A 31 -41.16 39.56 4.62
C THR A 31 -40.52 38.62 5.63
N ASP A 32 -40.57 37.31 5.40
CA ASP A 32 -39.92 36.31 6.26
C ASP A 32 -38.39 36.44 6.26
N ARG A 33 -37.78 36.73 5.10
CA ARG A 33 -36.35 37.04 5.01
C ARG A 33 -35.98 38.26 5.86
N SER A 34 -36.77 39.32 5.79
CA SER A 34 -36.54 40.53 6.58
C SER A 34 -36.68 40.26 8.08
N LYS A 35 -37.68 39.46 8.48
CA LYS A 35 -37.90 39.01 9.87
C LYS A 35 -36.75 38.17 10.41
N LEU A 36 -36.14 37.32 9.58
CA LEU A 36 -35.00 36.48 9.93
C LEU A 36 -33.76 37.33 10.20
N SER A 37 -33.44 38.23 9.26
CA SER A 37 -32.27 39.11 9.40
C SER A 37 -32.41 40.08 10.56
N SER A 38 -33.61 40.62 10.81
CA SER A 38 -33.87 41.49 11.97
C SER A 38 -33.77 40.75 13.32
N ARG A 39 -33.93 39.42 13.31
CA ARG A 39 -33.82 38.56 14.49
C ARG A 39 -32.46 37.85 14.59
N GLY A 40 -31.48 38.27 13.80
CA GLY A 40 -30.11 37.77 13.86
C GLY A 40 -29.87 36.42 13.17
N VAL A 41 -30.81 35.91 12.37
CA VAL A 41 -30.60 34.70 11.56
C VAL A 41 -30.05 35.13 10.20
N ASN A 42 -28.72 35.17 10.08
CA ASN A 42 -28.03 35.60 8.85
C ASN A 42 -27.44 34.41 8.09
N PHE A 43 -27.11 33.33 8.79
CA PHE A 43 -26.57 32.10 8.21
C PHE A 43 -27.51 30.91 8.42
N LEU A 44 -27.36 29.89 7.60
CA LEU A 44 -28.15 28.67 7.69
C LEU A 44 -27.91 27.91 9.01
N ASN A 45 -26.73 28.07 9.63
CA ASN A 45 -26.43 27.48 10.94
C ASN A 45 -27.25 28.12 12.07
N ASP A 46 -27.52 29.42 12.00
CA ASP A 46 -28.30 30.15 13.01
C ASP A 46 -29.76 29.64 13.07
N TRP A 47 -30.27 29.11 11.95
CA TRP A 47 -31.61 28.53 11.87
C TRP A 47 -31.81 27.35 12.83
N ARG A 48 -30.77 26.57 13.12
CA ARG A 48 -30.90 25.42 14.02
C ARG A 48 -31.39 25.86 15.39
N ASP A 49 -30.80 26.92 15.91
CA ASP A 49 -30.95 27.40 17.29
C ASP A 49 -32.02 28.52 17.40
N PHE A 50 -32.61 28.93 16.27
CA PHE A 50 -33.68 29.91 16.20
C PHE A 50 -34.98 29.41 16.85
N LYS A 51 -35.48 30.13 17.87
CA LYS A 51 -36.67 29.76 18.66
C LYS A 51 -37.99 30.27 18.08
N GLU A 52 -37.99 31.42 17.39
CA GLU A 52 -39.18 32.07 16.83
C GLU A 52 -39.57 31.54 15.45
N LYS A 53 -39.36 30.24 15.21
CA LYS A 53 -39.71 29.58 13.95
C LYS A 53 -41.19 29.69 13.63
N HIS A 54 -42.06 29.80 14.62
CA HIS A 54 -43.51 29.88 14.43
C HIS A 54 -43.96 31.15 13.68
N THR A 55 -43.20 32.26 13.77
CA THR A 55 -43.53 33.57 13.18
C THR A 55 -43.40 33.63 11.65
N LEU A 56 -42.77 32.63 11.05
CA LEU A 56 -42.55 32.55 9.61
C LEU A 56 -43.65 31.73 8.92
N SER A 57 -43.83 31.98 7.62
CA SER A 57 -44.68 31.18 6.76
C SER A 57 -44.21 29.72 6.74
N PRO A 58 -45.14 28.73 6.70
CA PRO A 58 -44.79 27.32 6.54
C PRO A 58 -43.83 27.07 5.36
N LEU A 59 -44.01 27.83 4.28
CA LEU A 59 -43.19 27.74 3.08
C LEU A 59 -41.72 28.09 3.32
N ALA A 60 -41.44 29.16 4.07
CA ALA A 60 -40.08 29.59 4.36
C ALA A 60 -39.34 28.53 5.19
N LYS A 61 -40.04 27.93 6.17
CA LYS A 61 -39.51 26.83 7.01
C LYS A 61 -39.17 25.60 6.17
N GLU A 62 -40.07 25.21 5.27
CA GLU A 62 -39.88 24.06 4.38
C GLU A 62 -38.62 24.23 3.51
N LYS A 63 -38.44 25.41 2.89
CA LYS A 63 -37.26 25.70 2.08
C LYS A 63 -35.96 25.65 2.88
N ILE A 64 -35.92 26.27 4.06
CA ILE A 64 -34.70 26.30 4.89
C ILE A 64 -34.37 24.90 5.43
N ASN A 65 -35.38 24.13 5.86
CA ASN A 65 -35.19 22.75 6.32
C ASN A 65 -34.75 21.82 5.17
N GLY A 66 -35.29 22.00 3.97
CA GLY A 66 -34.86 21.29 2.77
C GLY A 66 -33.39 21.53 2.45
N ALA A 67 -32.98 22.81 2.43
CA ALA A 67 -31.58 23.20 2.20
C ALA A 67 -30.63 22.60 3.26
N LEU A 68 -31.02 22.64 4.55
CA LEU A 68 -30.22 22.03 5.62
C LEU A 68 -30.08 20.52 5.48
N THR A 69 -31.16 19.85 5.09
CA THR A 69 -31.16 18.40 4.87
C THR A 69 -30.24 18.04 3.71
N GLN A 70 -30.29 18.81 2.63
CA GLN A 70 -29.39 18.64 1.49
C GLN A 70 -27.92 18.82 1.88
N ILE A 71 -27.58 19.91 2.58
CA ILE A 71 -26.20 20.15 3.04
C ILE A 71 -25.70 19.03 3.95
N ARG A 72 -26.53 18.54 4.88
CA ARG A 72 -26.16 17.40 5.74
C ARG A 72 -25.91 16.13 4.94
N THR A 73 -26.74 15.89 3.93
CA THR A 73 -26.60 14.71 3.05
C THR A 73 -25.30 14.79 2.28
N GLU A 74 -25.00 15.94 1.68
CA GLU A 74 -23.73 16.13 0.96
C GLU A 74 -22.54 16.00 1.92
N LEU A 75 -22.56 16.65 3.09
CA LEU A 75 -21.47 16.52 4.07
C LEU A 75 -21.23 15.06 4.48
N ALA A 76 -22.29 14.29 4.74
CA ALA A 76 -22.16 12.87 5.07
C ALA A 76 -21.55 12.06 3.91
N ARG A 77 -21.84 12.43 2.65
CA ARG A 77 -21.19 11.84 1.48
C ARG A 77 -19.71 12.17 1.42
N TRP A 78 -19.33 13.44 1.57
CA TRP A 78 -17.93 13.88 1.59
C TRP A 78 -17.14 13.19 2.71
N GLU A 79 -17.69 13.13 3.93
CA GLU A 79 -17.06 12.45 5.06
C GLU A 79 -16.93 10.93 4.84
N ALA A 80 -17.88 10.30 4.14
CA ALA A 80 -17.79 8.89 3.79
C ALA A 80 -16.73 8.64 2.70
N GLU A 81 -16.64 9.51 1.70
CA GLU A 81 -15.63 9.46 0.65
C GLU A 81 -14.22 9.65 1.20
N GLU A 82 -14.01 10.67 2.03
CA GLU A 82 -12.71 10.91 2.68
C GLU A 82 -12.31 9.73 3.57
N ARG A 83 -13.24 9.19 4.37
CA ARG A 83 -12.96 7.98 5.15
C ARG A 83 -12.64 6.78 4.26
N ALA A 84 -13.26 6.66 3.09
CA ALA A 84 -12.94 5.59 2.14
C ALA A 84 -11.54 5.76 1.54
N LYS A 85 -11.14 6.98 1.18
CA LYS A 85 -9.77 7.29 0.73
C LYS A 85 -8.75 6.94 1.80
N TRP A 86 -8.93 7.42 3.03
CA TRP A 86 -8.03 7.10 4.15
C TRP A 86 -7.91 5.59 4.38
N ARG A 87 -9.00 4.83 4.32
CA ARG A 87 -8.94 3.35 4.44
C ARG A 87 -8.21 2.70 3.27
N ALA A 88 -8.44 3.18 2.04
CA ALA A 88 -7.76 2.65 0.87
C ALA A 88 -6.24 2.91 0.96
N GLU A 89 -5.84 4.12 1.35
CA GLU A 89 -4.43 4.47 1.58
C GLU A 89 -3.81 3.64 2.71
N GLU A 90 -4.52 3.44 3.82
CA GLU A 90 -4.05 2.59 4.91
C GLU A 90 -3.84 1.14 4.46
N ASN A 91 -4.80 0.58 3.71
CA ASN A 91 -4.67 -0.77 3.16
C ASN A 91 -3.45 -0.88 2.23
N VAL A 92 -3.22 0.11 1.37
CA VAL A 92 -2.03 0.15 0.49
C VAL A 92 -0.75 0.22 1.31
N ARG A 93 -0.73 1.01 2.39
CA ARG A 93 0.43 1.11 3.29
C ARG A 93 0.68 -0.22 3.99
N GLN A 94 -0.34 -0.84 4.58
CA GLN A 94 -0.24 -2.15 5.22
C GLN A 94 0.24 -3.22 4.24
N ASP A 95 -0.34 -3.31 3.04
CA ASP A 95 0.12 -4.22 2.00
C ASP A 95 1.60 -4.02 1.65
N THR A 96 2.06 -2.76 1.65
CA THR A 96 3.46 -2.42 1.35
C THR A 96 4.38 -2.78 2.51
N GLU A 97 3.97 -2.51 3.75
CA GLU A 97 4.69 -2.90 4.97
C GLU A 97 4.80 -4.43 5.11
N GLU A 98 3.73 -5.16 4.82
CA GLU A 98 3.75 -6.63 4.81
C GLU A 98 4.70 -7.17 3.72
N LYS A 99 4.62 -6.62 2.50
CA LYS A 99 5.53 -7.00 1.40
C LYS A 99 6.99 -6.71 1.73
N THR A 100 7.29 -5.54 2.29
CA THR A 100 8.65 -5.14 2.67
C THR A 100 9.18 -6.00 3.81
N THR A 101 8.38 -6.23 4.86
CA THR A 101 8.75 -7.12 5.98
C THR A 101 9.03 -8.55 5.50
N LYS A 102 8.20 -9.06 4.59
CA LYS A 102 8.40 -10.38 3.97
C LYS A 102 9.71 -10.43 3.17
N LEU A 103 10.02 -9.39 2.39
CA LEU A 103 11.29 -9.27 1.66
C LEU A 103 12.49 -9.18 2.60
N GLU A 104 12.43 -8.38 3.66
CA GLU A 104 13.50 -8.26 4.65
C GLU A 104 13.78 -9.61 5.33
N GLY A 105 12.73 -10.37 5.67
CA GLY A 105 12.85 -11.73 6.16
C GLY A 105 13.61 -12.65 5.19
N PHE A 106 13.36 -12.52 3.88
CA PHE A 106 14.09 -13.26 2.85
C PHE A 106 15.57 -12.89 2.79
N TYR A 107 15.90 -11.59 2.75
CA TYR A 107 17.31 -11.15 2.72
C TYR A 107 18.07 -11.58 3.97
N LYS A 108 17.42 -11.49 5.14
CA LYS A 108 17.99 -11.93 6.40
C LYS A 108 18.25 -13.44 6.44
N SER A 109 17.37 -14.24 5.84
CA SER A 109 17.59 -15.69 5.70
C SER A 109 18.86 -16.01 4.89
N VAL A 110 19.10 -15.28 3.80
CA VAL A 110 20.30 -15.46 2.96
C VAL A 110 21.56 -14.98 3.69
N TYR A 111 21.48 -13.84 4.38
CA TYR A 111 22.63 -13.25 5.07
C TYR A 111 23.06 -14.05 6.31
N ASP A 112 22.10 -14.53 7.10
CA ASP A 112 22.35 -15.31 8.33
C ASP A 112 22.60 -16.80 8.05
N ALA A 113 22.58 -17.24 6.78
CA ALA A 113 22.78 -18.63 6.42
C ALA A 113 24.16 -19.15 6.84
N LYS A 114 24.18 -20.35 7.41
CA LYS A 114 25.42 -21.05 7.78
C LYS A 114 25.95 -21.82 6.58
N TRP A 115 27.27 -21.83 6.46
CA TRP A 115 27.97 -22.53 5.38
C TRP A 115 28.42 -23.89 5.87
N HIS A 116 28.22 -24.90 5.05
CA HIS A 116 28.83 -26.22 5.20
C HIS A 116 29.36 -26.66 3.84
N HIS A 117 30.36 -27.53 3.84
CA HIS A 117 30.93 -28.04 2.58
C HIS A 117 31.39 -29.49 2.73
N VAL A 118 31.39 -30.19 1.59
CA VAL A 118 31.79 -31.59 1.48
C VAL A 118 33.05 -31.68 0.64
N LEU A 119 34.11 -32.24 1.21
CA LEU A 119 35.38 -32.50 0.54
C LEU A 119 35.52 -34.00 0.24
N GLY A 120 35.99 -34.32 -0.96
CA GLY A 120 36.42 -35.66 -1.32
C GLY A 120 37.91 -35.85 -1.13
N PHE A 121 38.27 -36.92 -0.41
CA PHE A 121 39.63 -37.40 -0.20
C PHE A 121 39.82 -38.77 -0.85
N PRO A 122 41.04 -39.13 -1.30
CA PRO A 122 41.31 -40.44 -1.87
C PRO A 122 41.13 -41.52 -0.80
N GLY A 123 40.49 -42.63 -1.18
CA GLY A 123 40.44 -43.83 -0.35
C GLY A 123 41.82 -44.45 -0.16
N ASP A 124 42.03 -45.17 0.95
CA ASP A 124 43.28 -45.84 1.30
C ASP A 124 43.53 -47.16 0.52
N GLY A 125 42.65 -47.50 -0.43
CA GLY A 125 42.70 -48.72 -1.23
C GLY A 125 42.47 -48.48 -2.72
N SER A 126 43.03 -49.38 -3.55
CA SER A 126 43.06 -49.35 -5.02
C SER A 126 41.69 -49.48 -5.73
N LYS A 127 40.58 -49.30 -5.03
CA LYS A 127 39.23 -49.21 -5.59
C LYS A 127 38.61 -47.92 -5.07
N MET A 128 38.31 -47.02 -6.00
CA MET A 128 37.70 -45.70 -5.82
C MET A 128 36.50 -45.74 -4.87
N GLU A 129 36.74 -45.51 -3.58
CA GLU A 129 35.71 -45.02 -2.69
C GLU A 129 36.26 -43.74 -2.07
N ASP A 130 35.89 -42.61 -2.69
CA ASP A 130 36.30 -41.30 -2.23
C ASP A 130 35.70 -41.07 -0.84
N ARG A 131 36.55 -40.95 0.18
CA ARG A 131 36.10 -40.59 1.53
C ARG A 131 35.53 -39.18 1.46
N MET A 132 34.26 -39.03 1.84
CA MET A 132 33.60 -37.72 1.92
C MET A 132 33.62 -37.23 3.36
N GLU A 133 34.18 -36.05 3.57
CA GLU A 133 34.19 -35.38 4.88
C GLU A 133 33.37 -34.09 4.80
N VAL A 134 32.52 -33.89 5.80
CA VAL A 134 31.68 -32.70 5.93
C VAL A 134 32.35 -31.74 6.91
N HIS A 135 32.51 -30.49 6.50
CA HIS A 135 33.11 -29.45 7.29
C HIS A 135 32.14 -28.28 7.45
N GLU A 136 32.16 -27.67 8.63
CA GLU A 136 31.45 -26.41 8.89
C GLU A 136 32.26 -25.21 8.39
N GLY A 137 31.56 -24.17 7.96
CA GLY A 137 32.13 -22.94 7.43
C GLY A 137 32.32 -22.93 5.92
N LYS A 138 32.80 -21.78 5.42
CA LYS A 138 33.08 -21.56 4.01
C LYS A 138 34.24 -22.46 3.55
N PRO A 139 34.15 -23.10 2.38
CA PRO A 139 35.23 -23.94 1.89
C PRO A 139 36.52 -23.14 1.68
N PRO A 140 37.70 -23.72 1.99
CA PRO A 140 38.98 -23.05 1.83
C PRO A 140 39.34 -22.81 0.36
N ASN A 141 38.89 -23.69 -0.55
CA ASN A 141 39.09 -23.57 -2.00
C ASN A 141 37.73 -23.63 -2.71
N SER A 142 37.48 -22.71 -3.65
CA SER A 142 36.34 -22.78 -4.58
C SER A 142 36.66 -23.69 -5.77
N TRP A 143 35.64 -24.10 -6.53
CA TRP A 143 35.87 -24.75 -7.82
C TRP A 143 36.66 -23.82 -8.76
N THR A 144 37.61 -24.40 -9.49
CA THR A 144 38.39 -23.69 -10.50
C THR A 144 37.77 -23.96 -11.87
N TYR A 145 37.62 -22.91 -12.67
CA TYR A 145 37.06 -22.97 -14.02
C TYR A 145 38.05 -22.37 -15.01
N LYS A 146 38.13 -22.95 -16.21
CA LYS A 146 38.85 -22.34 -17.31
C LYS A 146 37.94 -21.30 -17.95
N SER A 147 38.42 -20.06 -18.06
CA SER A 147 37.69 -19.00 -18.75
C SER A 147 38.20 -18.89 -20.19
N GLU A 148 37.42 -19.35 -21.16
CA GLU A 148 37.63 -19.04 -22.58
C GLU A 148 36.53 -18.09 -23.05
N GLY A 149 36.88 -16.81 -23.25
CA GLY A 149 35.92 -15.79 -23.69
C GLY A 149 34.79 -15.54 -22.68
N SER A 150 33.54 -15.76 -23.09
CA SER A 150 32.32 -15.59 -22.29
C SER A 150 31.86 -16.89 -21.61
N ASP A 151 32.47 -18.03 -21.97
CA ASP A 151 32.08 -19.35 -21.48
C ASP A 151 33.08 -19.82 -20.41
N PHE A 152 32.54 -20.30 -19.29
CA PHE A 152 33.33 -21.02 -18.28
C PHE A 152 33.21 -22.50 -18.58
N GLU A 153 34.30 -23.15 -18.97
CA GLU A 153 34.34 -24.60 -19.10
C GLU A 153 34.82 -25.20 -17.78
N LYS A 154 34.22 -26.32 -17.40
CA LYS A 154 34.67 -27.07 -16.23
C LYS A 154 36.09 -27.56 -16.53
N ASP A 155 37.05 -27.27 -15.65
CA ASP A 155 38.43 -27.70 -15.82
C ASP A 155 38.58 -29.19 -15.51
N ASP A 156 38.01 -30.02 -16.39
CA ASP A 156 37.99 -31.48 -16.29
C ASP A 156 39.11 -32.11 -17.15
N SER A 157 39.95 -31.31 -17.82
CA SER A 157 41.03 -31.80 -18.70
C SER A 157 42.23 -32.39 -17.96
N VAL A 158 42.15 -32.53 -16.64
CA VAL A 158 43.14 -33.24 -15.84
C VAL A 158 42.46 -34.32 -14.99
N GLU A 159 42.52 -35.54 -15.50
CA GLU A 159 42.30 -36.81 -14.79
C GLU A 159 43.22 -37.03 -13.56
N GLN A 160 43.93 -36.01 -13.06
CA GLN A 160 44.75 -36.09 -11.84
C GLN A 160 43.99 -35.51 -10.66
N PHE A 161 43.47 -36.40 -9.83
CA PHE A 161 43.05 -36.15 -8.46
C PHE A 161 44.08 -35.28 -7.72
N CYS A 162 43.73 -34.03 -7.40
CA CYS A 162 44.42 -33.18 -6.42
C CYS A 162 43.49 -33.00 -5.22
N PRO A 163 43.58 -33.87 -4.20
CA PRO A 163 42.81 -33.75 -2.97
C PRO A 163 43.29 -32.56 -2.13
N PRO A 164 42.40 -31.90 -1.35
CA PRO A 164 40.97 -32.13 -1.23
C PRO A 164 40.15 -31.46 -2.34
N ARG A 165 39.15 -32.18 -2.89
CA ARG A 165 38.27 -31.67 -3.95
C ARG A 165 36.90 -31.25 -3.39
N PRO A 166 36.45 -30.00 -3.58
CA PRO A 166 35.08 -29.61 -3.27
C PRO A 166 34.07 -30.41 -4.09
N ARG A 167 33.11 -31.06 -3.42
CA ARG A 167 32.03 -31.82 -4.06
C ARG A 167 30.69 -31.13 -3.99
N LEU A 168 30.40 -30.53 -2.85
CA LEU A 168 29.12 -29.91 -2.56
C LEU A 168 29.30 -28.81 -1.52
N MET A 169 28.57 -27.72 -1.69
CA MET A 169 28.39 -26.69 -0.68
C MET A 169 26.93 -26.69 -0.25
N VAL A 170 26.69 -26.54 1.04
CA VAL A 170 25.35 -26.53 1.63
C VAL A 170 25.19 -25.22 2.42
N LEU A 171 24.16 -24.48 2.09
CA LEU A 171 23.76 -23.27 2.81
C LEU A 171 22.52 -23.60 3.63
N THR A 172 22.65 -23.52 4.96
CA THR A 172 21.57 -23.87 5.88
C THR A 172 21.02 -22.60 6.53
N SER A 173 19.70 -22.45 6.55
CA SER A 173 19.04 -21.30 7.19
C SER A 173 17.87 -21.76 8.04
N ASP A 174 17.89 -21.37 9.31
CA ASP A 174 16.80 -21.63 10.27
C ASP A 174 15.48 -20.96 9.86
N ARG A 175 15.56 -19.96 8.97
CA ARG A 175 14.40 -19.22 8.42
C ARG A 175 13.90 -19.80 7.09
N GLY A 176 14.62 -20.76 6.50
CA GLY A 176 14.31 -21.38 5.23
C GLY A 176 14.57 -20.52 3.99
N TRP A 177 14.64 -21.15 2.82
CA TRP A 177 14.99 -20.49 1.56
C TRP A 177 13.77 -19.87 0.84
N PRO A 178 13.92 -18.69 0.17
CA PRO A 178 12.79 -17.91 -0.35
C PRO A 178 11.97 -18.53 -1.49
N TYR A 179 12.41 -19.63 -2.11
CA TYR A 179 11.79 -20.21 -3.30
C TYR A 179 11.66 -21.74 -3.21
N SER A 180 10.69 -22.25 -2.47
CA SER A 180 10.20 -23.63 -2.66
C SER A 180 9.13 -23.63 -3.75
N TRP A 181 9.45 -24.10 -4.96
CA TRP A 181 8.55 -23.96 -6.13
C TRP A 181 7.24 -24.77 -6.04
N ARG A 182 7.02 -25.65 -5.04
CA ARG A 182 5.81 -26.52 -5.03
C ARG A 182 5.22 -26.87 -3.67
N GLU A 183 5.90 -26.62 -2.55
CA GLU A 183 5.40 -27.05 -1.24
C GLU A 183 5.62 -25.94 -0.21
N ASN A 184 4.57 -25.67 0.57
CA ASN A 184 4.54 -24.75 1.72
C ASN A 184 5.48 -25.18 2.88
N LYS A 185 6.43 -26.07 2.62
CA LYS A 185 7.43 -26.53 3.58
C LYS A 185 8.70 -25.70 3.38
N PRO A 186 9.25 -25.10 4.44
CA PRO A 186 10.52 -24.39 4.34
C PRO A 186 11.61 -25.41 3.99
N ILE A 187 12.28 -25.19 2.86
CA ILE A 187 13.55 -25.86 2.57
C ILE A 187 14.59 -25.16 3.44
N LEU A 188 15.20 -25.87 4.39
CA LEU A 188 16.22 -25.31 5.28
C LEU A 188 17.60 -25.30 4.61
N ASP A 189 17.84 -26.25 3.70
CA ASP A 189 19.15 -26.50 3.11
C ASP A 189 19.14 -26.24 1.60
N CYS A 190 20.05 -25.38 1.14
CA CYS A 190 20.29 -25.12 -0.27
C CYS A 190 21.61 -25.77 -0.70
N TYR A 191 21.55 -26.59 -1.75
CA TYR A 191 22.68 -27.37 -2.24
C TYR A 191 23.29 -26.71 -3.48
N VAL A 192 24.56 -26.35 -3.39
CA VAL A 192 25.35 -25.73 -4.46
C VAL A 192 26.39 -26.72 -4.93
N ASN A 193 26.28 -27.15 -6.18
CA ASN A 193 27.28 -27.97 -6.85
C ASN A 193 28.16 -27.11 -7.77
N CYS A 194 29.17 -27.73 -8.39
CA CYS A 194 30.07 -27.04 -9.30
C CYS A 194 29.36 -26.37 -10.50
N GLU A 195 28.23 -26.90 -10.99
CA GLU A 195 27.50 -26.26 -12.10
C GLU A 195 26.72 -25.03 -11.64
N VAL A 196 26.11 -25.09 -10.46
CA VAL A 196 25.40 -23.94 -9.87
C VAL A 196 26.37 -22.80 -9.58
N ASP A 197 27.54 -23.10 -8.99
CA ASP A 197 28.57 -22.09 -8.77
C ASP A 197 29.10 -21.52 -10.10
N ARG A 198 29.31 -22.36 -11.13
CA ARG A 198 29.73 -21.92 -12.46
C ARG A 198 28.74 -20.93 -13.09
N VAL A 199 27.45 -21.25 -13.08
CA VAL A 199 26.39 -20.37 -13.58
C VAL A 199 26.36 -19.07 -12.79
N TRP A 200 26.54 -19.14 -11.47
CA TRP A 200 26.62 -17.95 -10.64
C TRP A 200 27.81 -17.05 -11.00
N GLN A 201 28.99 -17.61 -11.27
CA GLN A 201 30.14 -16.82 -11.72
C GLN A 201 29.88 -16.12 -13.07
N ILE A 202 29.15 -16.76 -13.99
CA ILE A 202 28.72 -16.14 -15.26
C ILE A 202 27.82 -14.94 -15.00
N VAL A 203 26.76 -15.13 -14.20
CA VAL A 203 25.80 -14.08 -13.88
C VAL A 203 26.49 -12.91 -13.17
N LYS A 204 27.34 -13.22 -12.18
CA LYS A 204 28.11 -12.22 -11.45
C LYS A 204 29.00 -11.39 -12.37
N ARG A 205 29.75 -12.03 -13.27
CA ARG A 205 30.58 -11.33 -14.26
C ARG A 205 29.75 -10.42 -15.16
N GLY A 206 28.54 -10.86 -15.56
CA GLY A 206 27.60 -10.03 -16.32
C GLY A 206 27.15 -8.80 -15.53
N LEU A 207 26.79 -8.96 -14.25
CA LEU A 207 26.38 -7.83 -13.39
C LEU A 207 27.51 -6.82 -13.15
N ASP A 208 28.73 -7.30 -12.92
CA ASP A 208 29.91 -6.45 -12.75
C ASP A 208 30.20 -5.63 -14.03
N TYR A 209 29.98 -6.24 -15.21
CA TYR A 209 30.12 -5.56 -16.50
C TYR A 209 29.10 -4.44 -16.72
N PHE A 210 27.85 -4.59 -16.25
CA PHE A 210 26.81 -3.55 -16.36
C PHE A 210 26.90 -2.46 -15.28
N SER A 211 27.67 -2.68 -14.22
CA SER A 211 27.81 -1.75 -13.09
C SER A 211 29.05 -0.85 -13.20
N SER A 212 29.83 -0.98 -14.28
CA SER A 212 31.06 -0.21 -14.59
C SER A 212 30.79 0.85 -15.64
#